data_AF-X1UXD0-F1
#
_entry.id   AF-X1UXD0-F1
#
_cell.length_a   1.000
_cell.length_b   1.000
_cell.length_c   1.000
_cell.angle_alpha   90.00
_cell.angle_beta   90.00
_cell.angle_gamma   90.00
#
_symmetry.space_group_name_H-M   'P 1'
#
loop_
_entity.id
_entity.type
_entity.pdbx_description
1 polymer ?
#
loop_
_entity_poly.entity_id
_entity_poly.type
_entity_poly.pdbx_seq_one_letter_code
_entity_poly.pdbx_strand_id
1 'polypeptide(L)'
;GLFKEGGEITPMFKLILICNEPPQLPYGDKAVWNRIRLLPFEATFCDDAPDTFEEQLLQKRFPKDRQFADKIPGMIEAFAYMLLEHRKIVKQRIDPPKVKMATEGYRKKNDIYRQFIEECIIDDAKAKISLLELYTAFKEWFKESLPNHQIPVKNDVLTYFTKSWGEPGRGVRWIGKRMRKLQDDVDSGNAIVFDEEDDATHLPDL
;
A
#
# COMPACT_ATOMS: atom_id res chain seq x y z
N GLY A 1 -20.25 15.29 -31.21
CA GLY A 1 -21.01 15.90 -30.11
C GLY A 1 -21.13 14.87 -29.00
N LEU A 2 -20.81 15.25 -27.76
CA LEU A 2 -20.74 14.38 -26.59
C LEU A 2 -22.10 14.16 -25.89
N PHE A 3 -23.20 14.43 -26.60
CA PHE A 3 -24.55 14.33 -26.07
C PHE A 3 -25.33 13.30 -26.90
N LYS A 4 -25.31 12.06 -26.43
CA LYS A 4 -26.19 10.99 -26.87
C LYS A 4 -26.82 10.40 -25.60
N GLU A 5 -28.08 9.99 -25.67
CA GLU A 5 -28.76 9.33 -24.55
C GLU A 5 -27.89 8.18 -24.01
N GLY A 6 -27.68 8.16 -22.70
CA GLY A 6 -26.85 7.16 -22.04
C GLY A 6 -27.38 5.76 -22.30
N GLY A 7 -26.49 4.82 -22.58
CA GLY A 7 -26.82 3.40 -22.74
C GLY A 7 -26.02 2.55 -21.75
N GLU A 8 -26.57 1.39 -21.40
CA GLU A 8 -25.83 0.41 -20.60
C GLU A 8 -24.78 -0.31 -21.48
N ILE A 9 -23.60 -0.51 -20.91
CA ILE A 9 -22.54 -1.30 -21.55
C ILE A 9 -22.09 -2.39 -20.59
N THR A 10 -22.01 -3.62 -21.10
CA THR A 10 -21.31 -4.70 -20.39
C THR A 10 -19.81 -4.52 -20.59
N PRO A 11 -19.00 -4.32 -19.52
CA PRO A 11 -17.57 -4.11 -19.67
C PRO A 11 -16.88 -5.36 -20.25
N MET A 12 -16.30 -5.24 -21.44
CA MET A 12 -15.51 -6.30 -22.10
C MET A 12 -14.00 -6.04 -22.06
N PHE A 13 -13.55 -5.13 -21.19
CA PHE A 13 -12.15 -4.70 -21.12
C PHE A 13 -11.48 -5.11 -19.81
N LYS A 14 -10.15 -5.10 -19.82
CA LYS A 14 -9.31 -5.14 -18.63
C LYS A 14 -8.55 -3.82 -18.52
N LEU A 15 -8.57 -3.22 -17.33
CA LEU A 15 -7.79 -2.02 -17.07
C LEU A 15 -6.33 -2.40 -16.79
N ILE A 16 -5.40 -1.75 -17.49
CA ILE A 16 -3.96 -1.83 -17.22
C ILE A 16 -3.49 -0.39 -17.01
N LEU A 17 -2.90 -0.12 -15.85
CA LEU A 17 -2.31 1.17 -15.52
C LEU A 17 -0.80 0.99 -15.43
N ILE A 18 -0.07 1.71 -16.27
CA ILE A 18 1.40 1.75 -16.25
C ILE A 18 1.79 3.05 -15.56
N CYS A 19 2.54 2.94 -14.46
CA CYS A 19 2.93 4.07 -13.63
C CYS A 19 4.25 3.76 -12.93
N ASN A 20 5.00 4.82 -12.59
CA ASN A 20 6.23 4.69 -11.80
C ASN A 20 5.89 4.41 -10.34
N GLU A 21 4.89 5.12 -9.81
CA GLU A 21 4.34 4.90 -8.48
C GLU A 21 2.84 4.60 -8.62
N PRO A 22 2.33 3.50 -8.02
CA PRO A 22 0.93 3.18 -8.08
C PRO A 22 0.12 4.22 -7.28
N PRO A 23 -1.05 4.65 -7.78
CA PRO A 23 -1.87 5.67 -7.11
C PRO A 23 -2.34 5.19 -5.74
N GLN A 24 -2.70 6.08 -4.83
CA GLN A 24 -3.37 5.68 -3.60
C GLN A 24 -4.79 5.18 -3.91
N LEU A 25 -5.19 4.10 -3.25
CA LEU A 25 -6.52 3.52 -3.33
C LEU A 25 -7.20 3.61 -1.96
N PRO A 26 -7.91 4.72 -1.71
CA PRO A 26 -8.67 4.84 -0.50
C PRO A 26 -9.84 3.83 -0.53
N TYR A 27 -10.11 3.18 0.60
CA TYR A 27 -11.27 2.29 0.80
C TYR A 27 -11.34 1.03 -0.08
N GLY A 28 -10.20 0.37 -0.30
CA GLY A 28 -10.21 -0.95 -0.94
C GLY A 28 -10.82 -2.02 -0.03
N ASP A 29 -12.07 -2.42 -0.28
CA ASP A 29 -12.66 -3.60 0.34
C ASP A 29 -12.01 -4.89 -0.19
N LYS A 30 -12.37 -6.05 0.38
CA LYS A 30 -11.84 -7.35 -0.07
C LYS A 30 -12.12 -7.59 -1.57
N ALA A 31 -13.24 -7.12 -2.10
CA ALA A 31 -13.63 -7.34 -3.48
C ALA A 31 -12.77 -6.51 -4.45
N VAL A 32 -12.39 -5.29 -4.08
CA VAL A 32 -11.44 -4.45 -4.82
C VAL A 32 -10.07 -5.11 -4.87
N TRP A 33 -9.54 -5.52 -3.72
CA TRP A 33 -8.22 -6.17 -3.65
C TRP A 33 -8.14 -7.52 -4.36
N ASN A 34 -9.25 -8.27 -4.42
CA ASN A 34 -9.30 -9.50 -5.20
C ASN A 34 -9.06 -9.27 -6.71
N ARG A 35 -9.33 -8.06 -7.23
CA ARG A 35 -9.23 -7.71 -8.66
C ARG A 35 -7.94 -6.97 -9.02
N ILE A 36 -7.24 -6.39 -8.06
CA ILE A 36 -6.00 -5.63 -8.29
C ILE A 36 -4.80 -6.58 -8.30
N ARG A 37 -3.88 -6.37 -9.23
CA ARG A 37 -2.56 -6.98 -9.25
C ARG A 37 -1.53 -5.91 -9.56
N LEU A 38 -0.50 -5.82 -8.72
CA LEU A 38 0.67 -4.99 -8.98
C LEU A 38 1.75 -5.86 -9.64
N LEU A 39 2.15 -5.51 -10.86
CA LEU A 39 3.22 -6.18 -11.60
C LEU A 39 4.48 -5.31 -11.53
N PRO A 40 5.47 -5.67 -10.70
CA PRO A 40 6.69 -4.88 -10.59
C PRO A 40 7.60 -5.17 -11.78
N PHE A 41 7.69 -4.21 -12.71
CA PHE A 41 8.67 -4.25 -13.80
C PHE A 41 10.01 -3.71 -13.31
N GLU A 42 10.84 -4.60 -12.76
CA GLU A 42 12.12 -4.26 -12.11
C GLU A 42 13.32 -4.26 -13.08
N ALA A 43 13.09 -4.65 -14.34
CA ALA A 43 14.15 -4.74 -15.35
C ALA A 43 14.46 -3.36 -15.94
N THR A 44 15.75 -3.06 -16.07
CA THR A 44 16.26 -1.85 -16.73
C THR A 44 16.95 -2.23 -18.03
N PHE A 45 16.60 -1.58 -19.13
CA PHE A 45 17.26 -1.75 -20.42
C PHE A 45 18.25 -0.60 -20.64
N CYS A 46 19.55 -0.90 -20.66
CA CYS A 46 20.63 0.10 -20.64
C CYS A 46 21.74 -0.21 -21.66
N ASP A 47 22.64 0.76 -21.90
CA ASP A 47 23.80 0.57 -22.80
C ASP A 47 24.93 -0.20 -22.11
N ASP A 48 25.03 -0.07 -20.78
CA ASP A 48 26.06 -0.61 -19.90
C ASP A 48 25.54 -1.83 -19.12
N ALA A 49 24.83 -2.72 -19.82
CA ALA A 49 24.38 -3.98 -19.22
C ALA A 49 25.56 -4.94 -19.02
N PRO A 50 25.52 -5.82 -18.00
CA PRO A 50 26.54 -6.85 -17.82
C PRO A 50 26.68 -7.75 -19.05
N ASP A 51 27.89 -8.26 -19.30
CA ASP A 51 28.18 -9.09 -20.47
C ASP A 51 27.51 -10.47 -20.38
N THR A 52 27.40 -11.03 -19.17
CA THR A 52 26.84 -12.37 -18.96
C THR A 52 25.36 -12.32 -18.63
N PHE A 53 24.60 -13.28 -19.17
CA PHE A 53 23.15 -13.37 -18.90
C PHE A 53 22.84 -13.60 -17.41
N GLU A 54 23.73 -14.31 -16.69
CA GLU A 54 23.58 -14.55 -15.25
C GLU A 54 23.67 -13.24 -14.45
N GLU A 55 24.65 -12.38 -14.77
CA GLU A 55 24.77 -11.07 -14.14
C GLU A 55 23.63 -10.14 -14.53
N GLN A 56 23.17 -10.20 -15.78
CA GLN A 56 21.99 -9.45 -16.24
C GLN A 56 20.75 -9.83 -15.43
N LEU A 57 20.52 -11.12 -15.15
CA LEU A 57 19.42 -11.59 -14.32
C LEU A 57 19.56 -11.14 -12.86
N LEU A 58 20.76 -11.22 -12.30
CA LEU A 58 21.04 -10.83 -10.91
C LEU A 58 20.80 -9.33 -10.70
N GLN A 59 21.30 -8.51 -11.62
CA GLN A 59 21.19 -7.05 -11.57
C GLN A 59 19.88 -6.53 -12.18
N LYS A 60 19.14 -7.37 -12.90
CA LYS A 60 17.97 -7.03 -13.71
C LYS A 60 18.27 -5.93 -14.74
N ARG A 61 19.49 -5.92 -15.26
CA ARG A 61 19.96 -4.96 -16.26
C ARG A 61 20.22 -5.70 -17.56
N PHE A 62 19.55 -5.28 -18.62
CA PHE A 62 19.59 -5.94 -19.91
C PHE A 62 20.07 -4.98 -21.00
N PRO A 63 20.75 -5.47 -22.05
CA PRO A 63 21.16 -4.62 -23.15
C PRO A 63 19.94 -4.05 -23.86
N LYS A 64 19.92 -2.74 -24.08
CA LYS A 64 18.81 -2.08 -24.76
C LYS A 64 18.88 -2.29 -26.28
N ASP A 65 17.76 -2.71 -26.87
CA ASP A 65 17.61 -2.77 -28.32
C ASP A 65 16.93 -1.48 -28.82
N ARG A 66 17.71 -0.60 -29.44
CA ARG A 66 17.22 0.70 -29.94
C ARG A 66 16.24 0.57 -31.11
N GLN A 67 16.24 -0.57 -31.80
CA GLN A 67 15.35 -0.87 -32.92
C GLN A 67 14.17 -1.76 -32.49
N PHE A 68 13.97 -1.98 -31.19
CA PHE A 68 12.93 -2.88 -30.70
C PHE A 68 11.55 -2.49 -31.22
N ALA A 69 11.23 -1.20 -31.24
CA ALA A 69 9.95 -0.70 -31.73
C ALA A 69 9.69 -1.06 -33.20
N ASP A 70 10.72 -0.98 -34.05
CA ASP A 70 10.61 -1.29 -35.48
C ASP A 70 10.39 -2.78 -35.73
N LYS A 71 10.81 -3.63 -34.80
CA LYS A 71 10.66 -5.09 -34.87
C LYS A 71 9.28 -5.57 -34.41
N ILE A 72 8.58 -4.80 -33.57
CA ILE A 72 7.28 -5.19 -32.99
C ILE A 72 6.28 -5.67 -34.05
N PRO A 73 6.04 -4.96 -35.17
CA PRO A 73 5.06 -5.38 -36.19
C PRO A 73 5.32 -6.80 -36.72
N GLY A 74 6.58 -7.16 -36.94
CA GLY A 74 6.98 -8.49 -37.42
C GLY A 74 6.83 -9.60 -36.36
N MET A 75 6.65 -9.25 -35.09
CA MET A 75 6.51 -10.19 -33.99
C MET A 75 5.05 -10.45 -33.58
N ILE A 76 4.10 -9.63 -34.05
CA ILE A 76 2.70 -9.67 -33.61
C ILE A 76 2.07 -11.05 -33.88
N GLU A 77 2.21 -11.58 -35.10
CA GLU A 77 1.59 -12.84 -35.49
C GLU A 77 2.16 -14.02 -34.69
N ALA A 78 3.49 -14.09 -34.56
CA ALA A 78 4.15 -15.12 -33.77
C ALA A 78 3.76 -15.04 -32.29
N PHE A 79 3.72 -13.83 -31.72
CA PHE A 79 3.32 -13.63 -30.33
C PHE A 79 1.84 -14.00 -30.11
N ALA A 80 0.95 -13.62 -31.02
CA ALA A 80 -0.47 -13.99 -30.97
C ALA A 80 -0.64 -15.52 -31.04
N TYR A 81 0.09 -16.21 -31.92
CA TYR A 81 0.10 -17.67 -31.99
C TYR A 81 0.53 -18.29 -30.65
N MET A 82 1.65 -17.83 -30.06
CA MET A 82 2.09 -18.32 -28.75
C MET A 82 1.05 -18.11 -27.65
N LEU A 83 0.37 -16.96 -27.62
CA LEU A 83 -0.68 -16.68 -26.65
C LEU A 83 -1.89 -17.61 -26.81
N LEU A 84 -2.27 -17.92 -28.05
CA LEU A 84 -3.37 -18.86 -28.36
C LEU A 84 -3.01 -20.29 -27.94
N GLU A 85 -1.81 -20.76 -28.26
CA GLU A 85 -1.34 -22.09 -27.83
C GLU A 85 -1.25 -22.18 -26.32
N HIS A 86 -0.68 -21.16 -25.65
CA HIS A 86 -0.66 -21.08 -24.20
C HIS A 86 -2.08 -21.11 -23.61
N ARG A 87 -3.05 -20.45 -24.26
CA ARG A 87 -4.45 -20.45 -23.78
C ARG A 87 -5.09 -21.83 -23.85
N LYS A 88 -4.72 -22.69 -24.80
CA LYS A 88 -5.26 -24.06 -24.92
C LYS A 88 -4.81 -24.97 -23.77
N ILE A 89 -3.58 -24.76 -23.26
CA ILE A 89 -2.98 -25.61 -22.21
C ILE A 89 -3.32 -25.16 -20.78
N VAL A 90 -3.55 -23.86 -20.56
CA VAL A 90 -3.77 -23.32 -19.21
C VAL A 90 -5.15 -23.68 -18.67
N LYS A 91 -5.17 -24.58 -17.69
CA LYS A 91 -6.39 -24.97 -16.94
C LYS A 91 -6.63 -24.12 -15.69
N GLN A 92 -5.55 -23.65 -15.06
CA GLN A 92 -5.60 -22.84 -13.85
C GLN A 92 -4.67 -21.64 -13.98
N ARG A 93 -5.08 -20.49 -13.44
CA ARG A 93 -4.28 -19.27 -13.42
C ARG A 93 -3.84 -19.01 -12.00
N ILE A 94 -2.54 -19.04 -11.77
CA ILE A 94 -1.95 -18.80 -10.46
C ILE A 94 -1.11 -17.54 -10.57
N ASP A 95 -1.36 -16.59 -9.67
CA ASP A 95 -0.54 -15.38 -9.62
C ASP A 95 0.88 -15.72 -9.14
N PRO A 96 1.92 -15.23 -9.82
CA PRO A 96 3.30 -15.44 -9.38
C PRO A 96 3.52 -14.91 -7.95
N PRO A 97 4.38 -15.55 -7.14
CA PRO A 97 4.68 -15.10 -5.77
C PRO A 97 5.10 -13.63 -5.70
N LYS A 98 5.94 -13.19 -6.65
CA LYS A 98 6.40 -11.79 -6.75
C LYS A 98 5.25 -10.80 -6.91
N VAL A 99 4.26 -11.13 -7.75
CA VAL A 99 3.04 -10.31 -7.95
C VAL A 99 2.18 -10.29 -6.69
N LYS A 100 2.02 -11.45 -6.02
CA LYS A 100 1.28 -11.52 -4.74
C LYS A 100 1.94 -10.66 -3.67
N MET A 101 3.25 -10.75 -3.52
CA MET A 101 4.02 -9.97 -2.54
C MET A 101 3.94 -8.47 -2.84
N ALA A 102 4.12 -8.06 -4.10
CA ALA A 102 4.03 -6.65 -4.49
C ALA A 102 2.61 -6.10 -4.26
N THR A 103 1.58 -6.87 -4.61
CA THR A 103 0.18 -6.48 -4.39
C THR A 103 -0.13 -6.37 -2.89
N GLU A 104 0.37 -7.29 -2.08
CA GLU A 104 0.19 -7.26 -0.62
C GLU A 104 0.91 -6.07 0.03
N GLY A 105 2.14 -5.77 -0.40
CA GLY A 105 2.88 -4.60 0.06
C GLY A 105 2.15 -3.30 -0.30
N TYR A 106 1.63 -3.21 -1.52
CA TYR A 106 0.80 -2.09 -1.95
C TYR A 106 -0.50 -2.00 -1.15
N ARG A 107 -1.18 -3.12 -0.87
CA ARG A 107 -2.36 -3.14 0.01
C ARG A 107 -2.06 -2.60 1.39
N LYS A 108 -0.96 -3.04 2.02
CA LYS A 108 -0.54 -2.57 3.35
C LYS A 108 -0.25 -1.07 3.36
N LYS A 109 0.44 -0.56 2.33
CA LYS A 109 0.69 0.89 2.15
C LYS A 109 -0.60 1.71 2.00
N ASN A 110 -1.70 1.10 1.57
CA ASN A 110 -3.00 1.77 1.43
C ASN A 110 -3.95 1.50 2.62
N ASP A 111 -3.52 0.72 3.62
CA ASP A 111 -4.33 0.47 4.81
C ASP A 111 -4.12 1.58 5.84
N ILE A 112 -4.87 2.67 5.65
CA ILE A 112 -4.87 3.86 6.51
C ILE A 112 -5.20 3.53 7.97
N TYR A 113 -6.03 2.51 8.21
CA TYR A 113 -6.45 2.14 9.56
C TYR A 113 -5.34 1.38 10.25
N ARG A 114 -4.63 0.53 9.52
CA ARG A 114 -3.45 -0.15 10.04
C ARG A 114 -2.33 0.83 10.40
N GLN A 115 -2.07 1.82 9.55
CA GLN A 115 -1.09 2.88 9.83
C GLN A 115 -1.46 3.62 11.14
N PHE A 116 -2.72 4.04 11.26
CA PHE A 116 -3.21 4.64 12.50
C PHE A 116 -3.06 3.72 13.73
N ILE A 117 -3.30 2.41 13.59
CA ILE A 117 -3.10 1.46 14.68
C ILE A 117 -1.64 1.41 15.11
N GLU A 118 -0.72 1.27 14.15
CA GLU A 118 0.72 1.15 14.43
C GLU A 118 1.28 2.43 15.08
N GLU A 119 0.81 3.59 14.63
CA GLU A 119 1.27 4.90 15.11
C GLU A 119 0.57 5.38 16.39
N CYS A 120 -0.74 5.17 16.54
CA CYS A 120 -1.51 5.82 17.59
C CYS A 120 -2.05 4.87 18.66
N ILE A 121 -1.98 3.55 18.49
CA ILE A 121 -2.61 2.59 19.39
C ILE A 121 -1.58 1.66 20.04
N ILE A 122 -1.72 1.47 21.35
CA ILE A 122 -0.90 0.54 22.15
C ILE A 122 -1.77 -0.54 22.77
N ASP A 123 -1.23 -1.74 22.83
CA ASP A 123 -1.80 -2.86 23.59
C ASP A 123 -1.62 -2.66 25.09
N ASP A 124 -2.73 -2.61 25.82
CA ASP A 124 -2.77 -2.50 27.27
C ASP A 124 -3.97 -3.29 27.80
N ALA A 125 -3.69 -4.47 28.37
CA ALA A 125 -4.68 -5.42 28.84
C ALA A 125 -5.69 -4.84 29.85
N LYS A 126 -5.33 -3.77 30.57
CA LYS A 126 -6.20 -3.13 31.57
C LYS A 126 -6.98 -1.95 31.02
N ALA A 127 -6.54 -1.41 29.89
CA ALA A 127 -7.15 -0.24 29.28
C ALA A 127 -8.35 -0.61 28.39
N LYS A 128 -9.14 0.42 28.10
CA LYS A 128 -10.27 0.36 27.19
C LYS A 128 -10.28 1.61 26.33
N ILE A 129 -10.69 1.47 25.08
CA ILE A 129 -10.90 2.58 24.16
C ILE A 129 -12.31 2.55 23.61
N SER A 130 -13.00 3.68 23.66
CA SER A 130 -14.32 3.84 23.05
C SER A 130 -14.21 4.23 21.58
N LEU A 131 -15.23 3.88 20.78
CA LEU A 131 -15.32 4.34 19.39
C LEU A 131 -15.28 5.87 19.28
N LEU A 132 -15.80 6.61 20.27
CA LEU A 132 -15.77 8.07 20.26
C LEU A 132 -14.34 8.60 20.37
N GLU A 133 -13.56 8.09 21.33
CA GLU A 133 -12.15 8.45 21.50
C GLU A 133 -11.34 8.06 20.25
N LEU A 134 -11.50 6.81 19.81
CA LEU A 134 -10.82 6.26 18.64
C LEU A 134 -11.09 7.09 17.38
N TYR A 135 -12.36 7.40 17.11
CA TYR A 135 -12.73 8.18 15.93
C TYR A 135 -12.27 9.64 16.03
N THR A 136 -12.21 10.21 17.22
CA THR A 136 -11.72 11.58 17.41
C THR A 136 -10.24 11.67 17.08
N ALA A 137 -9.43 10.79 17.68
CA ALA A 137 -8.00 10.73 17.40
C ALA A 137 -7.70 10.34 15.94
N PHE A 138 -8.47 9.41 15.38
CA PHE A 138 -8.32 9.03 13.97
C PHE A 138 -8.53 10.21 13.02
N LYS A 139 -9.52 11.07 13.27
CA LYS A 139 -9.75 12.27 12.44
C LYS A 139 -8.58 13.25 12.49
N GLU A 140 -7.99 13.41 13.67
CA GLU A 140 -6.86 14.32 13.90
C GLU A 140 -5.63 13.79 13.15
N TRP A 141 -5.24 12.55 13.44
CA TRP A 141 -4.14 11.86 12.76
C TRP A 141 -4.33 11.79 11.24
N PHE A 142 -5.55 11.52 10.74
CA PHE A 142 -5.82 11.41 9.31
C PHE A 142 -5.62 12.75 8.58
N LYS A 143 -6.02 13.87 9.19
CA LYS A 143 -5.83 15.20 8.59
C LYS A 143 -4.36 15.57 8.46
N GLU A 144 -3.55 15.15 9.42
CA GLU A 144 -2.10 15.38 9.44
C GLU A 144 -1.39 14.46 8.44
N SER A 145 -1.76 13.17 8.42
CA SER A 145 -1.10 12.15 7.60
C SER A 145 -1.50 12.17 6.13
N LEU A 146 -2.76 12.52 5.84
CA LEU A 146 -3.35 12.50 4.49
C LEU A 146 -4.10 13.81 4.22
N PRO A 147 -3.38 14.94 4.08
CA PRO A 147 -4.00 16.22 3.80
C PRO A 147 -4.82 16.16 2.51
N ASN A 148 -5.94 16.89 2.48
CA ASN A 148 -6.87 16.97 1.35
C ASN A 148 -7.62 15.67 0.97
N HIS A 149 -7.50 14.61 1.75
CA HIS A 149 -8.28 13.39 1.54
C HIS A 149 -9.60 13.43 2.32
N GLN A 150 -10.62 12.76 1.79
CA GLN A 150 -11.90 12.64 2.47
C GLN A 150 -11.78 11.67 3.65
N ILE A 151 -12.07 12.17 4.85
CA ILE A 151 -12.00 11.41 6.09
C ILE A 151 -13.08 10.31 6.09
N PRO A 152 -12.72 9.06 6.45
CA PRO A 152 -13.69 7.99 6.59
C PRO A 152 -14.82 8.32 7.55
N VAL A 153 -16.05 7.88 7.24
CA VAL A 153 -17.16 8.05 8.17
C VAL A 153 -17.03 7.11 9.36
N LYS A 154 -17.58 7.52 10.51
CA LYS A 154 -17.50 6.77 11.78
C LYS A 154 -17.93 5.30 11.67
N ASN A 155 -18.89 4.98 10.80
CA ASN A 155 -19.35 3.60 10.58
C ASN A 155 -18.32 2.73 9.86
N ASP A 156 -17.53 3.28 8.95
CA ASP A 156 -16.47 2.54 8.27
C ASP A 156 -15.35 2.22 9.25
N VAL A 157 -15.00 3.19 10.09
CA VAL A 157 -14.06 3.02 11.21
C VAL A 157 -14.55 1.89 12.13
N LEU A 158 -15.80 1.98 12.62
CA LEU A 158 -16.39 0.93 13.44
C LEU A 158 -16.32 -0.44 12.75
N THR A 159 -16.70 -0.52 11.47
CA THR A 159 -16.69 -1.78 10.71
C THR A 159 -15.29 -2.39 10.62
N TYR A 160 -14.28 -1.57 10.35
CA TYR A 160 -12.89 -2.02 10.30
C TYR A 160 -12.41 -2.54 11.66
N PHE A 161 -12.62 -1.76 12.72
CA PHE A 161 -12.15 -2.11 14.06
C PHE A 161 -12.90 -3.27 14.69
N THR A 162 -14.21 -3.42 14.44
CA THR A 162 -14.96 -4.63 14.82
C THR A 162 -14.40 -5.87 14.14
N LYS A 163 -14.03 -5.77 12.86
CA LYS A 163 -13.42 -6.88 12.13
C LYS A 163 -12.01 -7.20 12.62
N SER A 164 -11.23 -6.18 13.00
CA SER A 164 -9.84 -6.33 13.42
C SER A 164 -9.70 -6.78 14.87
N TRP A 165 -10.50 -6.20 15.78
CA TRP A 165 -10.41 -6.38 17.24
C TRP A 165 -11.55 -7.19 17.84
N GLY A 166 -12.55 -7.57 17.03
CA GLY A 166 -13.75 -8.28 17.48
C GLY A 166 -14.89 -7.36 17.91
N GLU A 167 -16.02 -7.97 18.29
CA GLU A 167 -17.21 -7.24 18.71
C GLU A 167 -16.95 -6.39 19.97
N PRO A 168 -17.30 -5.09 19.94
CA PRO A 168 -17.08 -4.23 21.09
C PRO A 168 -18.08 -4.53 22.22
N GLY A 169 -17.66 -4.25 23.45
CA GLY A 169 -18.51 -4.32 24.63
C GLY A 169 -19.48 -3.14 24.75
N ARG A 170 -20.18 -3.07 25.89
CA ARG A 170 -21.15 -2.01 26.20
C ARG A 170 -20.55 -0.61 26.01
N GLY A 171 -21.27 0.23 25.27
CA GLY A 171 -20.83 1.59 24.92
C GLY A 171 -19.85 1.66 23.75
N VAL A 172 -19.78 0.60 22.94
CA VAL A 172 -18.87 0.46 21.79
C VAL A 172 -17.41 0.68 22.21
N ARG A 173 -16.95 -0.20 23.11
CA ARG A 173 -15.62 -0.15 23.71
C ARG A 173 -14.86 -1.45 23.49
N TRP A 174 -13.59 -1.35 23.11
CA TRP A 174 -12.66 -2.47 23.05
C TRP A 174 -11.76 -2.47 24.28
N ILE A 175 -11.48 -3.67 24.82
CA ILE A 175 -10.58 -3.88 25.95
C ILE A 175 -9.22 -4.29 25.39
N GLY A 176 -8.13 -3.95 26.09
CA GLY A 176 -6.79 -4.35 25.68
C GLY A 176 -6.09 -3.32 24.80
N LYS A 177 -6.72 -2.17 24.52
CA LYS A 177 -6.23 -1.14 23.61
C LYS A 177 -6.36 0.24 24.25
N ARG A 178 -5.38 1.11 24.01
CA ARG A 178 -5.43 2.54 24.36
C ARG A 178 -4.70 3.41 23.35
N MET A 179 -4.95 4.71 23.43
CA MET A 179 -4.13 5.69 22.71
C MET A 179 -2.69 5.67 23.24
N ARG A 180 -1.73 5.79 22.31
CA ARG A 180 -0.33 6.09 22.59
C ARG A 180 -0.22 7.46 23.27
N LYS A 181 0.70 7.56 24.22
CA LYS A 181 1.05 8.79 24.95
C LYS A 181 2.53 9.09 24.71
N LEU A 182 2.93 10.35 24.92
CA LEU A 182 4.33 10.79 24.84
C LEU A 182 5.28 9.94 25.69
N GLN A 183 4.85 9.52 26.89
CA GLN A 183 5.67 8.64 27.75
C GLN A 183 6.02 7.31 27.07
N ASP A 184 5.14 6.77 26.22
CA ASP A 184 5.41 5.52 25.52
C ASP A 184 6.54 5.68 24.48
N ASP A 185 6.70 6.89 23.94
CA ASP A 185 7.76 7.21 22.97
C ASP A 185 9.11 7.41 23.69
N VAL A 186 9.07 7.95 24.92
CA VAL A 186 10.24 8.02 25.81
C VAL A 186 10.67 6.62 26.23
N ASP A 187 9.74 5.78 26.69
CA ASP A 187 10.04 4.42 27.17
C ASP A 187 10.55 3.50 26.05
N SER A 188 10.16 3.76 24.79
CA SER A 188 10.64 3.02 23.63
C SER A 188 11.94 3.57 23.02
N GLY A 189 12.49 4.67 23.57
CA GLY A 189 13.70 5.33 23.07
C GLY A 189 13.50 6.10 21.76
N ASN A 190 12.26 6.34 21.36
CA ASN A 190 11.91 7.12 20.16
C ASN A 190 11.86 8.63 20.43
N ALA A 191 11.81 9.04 21.71
CA ALA A 191 11.90 10.43 22.14
C ALA A 191 12.90 10.55 23.29
N ILE A 192 13.80 11.54 23.20
CA ILE A 192 14.67 11.94 24.30
C ILE A 192 14.04 13.20 24.91
N VAL A 193 13.68 13.13 26.19
CA VAL A 193 13.32 14.32 26.96
C VAL A 193 14.63 15.02 27.31
N PHE A 194 14.84 16.20 26.75
CA PHE A 194 15.89 17.09 27.21
C PHE A 194 15.35 17.80 28.45
N ASP A 195 15.91 17.50 29.62
CA ASP A 195 15.60 18.25 30.84
C ASP A 195 16.30 19.61 30.79
N GLU A 196 15.62 20.67 31.25
CA GLU A 196 16.14 22.05 31.27
C GLU A 196 17.42 22.24 32.13
N GLU A 197 17.91 21.18 32.78
CA GLU A 197 19.18 21.18 33.53
C GLU A 197 20.43 20.95 32.65
N ASP A 198 20.27 20.50 31.40
CA ASP A 198 21.41 20.22 30.50
C ASP A 198 22.01 21.48 29.84
N ASP A 199 21.43 22.67 30.06
CA ASP A 199 21.89 23.93 29.44
C ASP A 199 22.86 24.74 30.32
N ALA A 200 23.26 24.21 31.48
CA ALA A 200 24.14 24.92 32.42
C ALA A 200 25.30 24.05 32.92
N THR A 201 26.27 23.74 32.04
CA THR A 201 27.72 23.73 32.39
C THR A 201 28.57 23.17 31.24
N HIS A 202 28.96 24.03 30.30
CA HIS A 202 30.34 24.10 29.79
C HIS A 202 30.47 25.25 28.79
N LEU A 203 30.64 26.46 29.33
CA LEU A 203 31.47 27.44 28.63
C LEU A 203 32.92 27.03 28.92
N PRO A 204 33.73 26.67 27.91
CA PRO A 204 35.15 26.48 28.13
C PRO A 204 35.78 27.84 28.44
N ASP A 205 36.40 27.95 29.61
CA ASP A 205 37.29 29.07 29.92
C ASP A 205 38.52 28.98 29.00
N LEU A 206 38.68 30.04 28.18
CA LEU A 206 39.88 30.54 27.48
C LEU A 206 40.73 29.56 26.66
#